data_AF-A0A3D3GUW7-F1
#
_entry.id   AF-A0A3D3GUW7-F1
#
_cell.length_a   1.000
_cell.length_b   1.000
_cell.length_c   1.000
_cell.angle_alpha   90.00
_cell.angle_beta   90.00
_cell.angle_gamma   90.00
#
_symmetry.space_group_name_H-M   'P 1'
#
loop_
_entity.id
_entity.type
_entity.pdbx_description
1 polymer ?
#
loop_
_entity_poly.entity_id
_entity_poly.type
_entity_poly.pdbx_seq_one_letter_code
_entity_poly.pdbx_strand_id
1 'polypeptide(L)'
;MISFVNELSNDVFNNTKKYLYLTKLKEKDPLLSEKSMNIFIFYLAFAKYLGVKKTVLFEIGTAVILHDIVILSAPEELFQPASINKDERKFIQNHTNVGVKILAKEKVFSNLTLKTIKHYHKNIGGSGYPNGLSGRENSIYVRMLNITCMYEALTRERIYKKAISPFEAVNTLCTI
;
A
#
# COMPACT_ATOMS: atom_id res chain seq x y z
N MET A 1 19.54 -11.12 -14.69
CA MET A 1 20.21 -10.15 -13.80
C MET A 1 20.72 -8.94 -14.59
N ILE A 2 21.49 -9.13 -15.68
CA ILE A 2 21.96 -8.04 -16.54
C ILE A 2 20.80 -7.27 -17.22
N SER A 3 19.77 -7.97 -17.73
CA SER A 3 18.59 -7.33 -18.32
C SER A 3 17.84 -6.43 -17.34
N PHE A 4 17.67 -6.90 -16.10
CA PHE A 4 17.04 -6.15 -15.02
C PHE A 4 17.80 -4.87 -14.68
N VAL A 5 19.14 -4.94 -14.56
CA VAL A 5 19.98 -3.77 -14.28
C VAL A 5 19.84 -2.75 -15.41
N ASN A 6 19.91 -3.18 -16.67
CA ASN A 6 19.76 -2.27 -17.82
C ASN A 6 18.38 -1.60 -17.87
N GLU A 7 17.30 -2.36 -17.65
CA GLU A 7 15.93 -1.82 -17.61
C GLU A 7 15.79 -0.78 -16.50
N LEU A 8 16.19 -1.13 -15.27
CA LEU A 8 16.09 -0.24 -14.12
C LEU A 8 16.95 1.01 -14.28
N SER A 9 18.19 0.88 -14.75
CA SER A 9 19.08 2.03 -15.00
C SER A 9 18.45 2.98 -16.01
N ASN A 10 18.02 2.48 -17.17
CA ASN A 10 17.37 3.31 -18.19
C ASN A 10 16.15 4.03 -17.62
N ASP A 11 15.37 3.35 -16.80
CA ASP A 11 14.14 3.90 -16.25
C ASP A 11 14.41 4.98 -15.18
N VAL A 12 15.44 4.80 -14.33
CA VAL A 12 15.91 5.80 -13.35
C VAL A 12 16.47 7.05 -14.04
N PHE A 13 17.31 6.87 -15.06
CA PHE A 13 17.89 7.98 -15.82
C PHE A 13 16.81 8.81 -16.53
N ASN A 14 15.81 8.16 -17.11
CA ASN A 14 14.75 8.85 -17.86
C ASN A 14 13.63 9.40 -16.97
N ASN A 15 13.52 8.94 -15.71
CA ASN A 15 12.39 9.28 -14.86
C ASN A 15 12.78 9.47 -13.38
N THR A 16 13.78 10.30 -13.10
CA THR A 16 14.32 10.52 -11.74
C THR A 16 13.26 10.86 -10.69
N LYS A 17 12.20 11.59 -11.08
CA LYS A 17 11.09 11.92 -10.17
C LYS A 17 10.27 10.70 -9.71
N LYS A 18 10.20 9.62 -10.50
CA LYS A 18 9.45 8.39 -10.15
C LYS A 18 10.06 7.66 -8.95
N TYR A 19 11.39 7.68 -8.85
CA TYR A 19 12.13 6.97 -7.81
C TYR A 19 12.34 7.79 -6.55
N LEU A 20 12.22 9.12 -6.65
CA LEU A 20 12.36 10.04 -5.52
C LEU A 20 11.39 9.72 -4.37
N TYR A 21 10.19 9.24 -4.67
CA TYR A 21 9.23 8.82 -3.64
C TYR A 21 9.77 7.67 -2.78
N LEU A 22 10.33 6.63 -3.42
CA LEU A 22 10.88 5.47 -2.73
C LEU A 22 12.12 5.85 -1.90
N THR A 23 12.98 6.73 -2.43
CA THR A 23 14.12 7.25 -1.69
C THR A 23 13.67 8.04 -0.46
N LYS A 24 12.69 8.94 -0.61
CA LYS A 24 12.12 9.71 0.52
C LYS A 24 11.44 8.83 1.56
N LEU A 25 10.78 7.75 1.14
CA LEU A 25 10.20 6.74 2.03
C LEU A 25 11.28 6.10 2.89
N LYS A 26 12.38 5.68 2.25
CA LYS A 26 13.51 5.07 2.94
C LYS A 26 14.20 6.05 3.90
N GLU A 27 14.34 7.32 3.51
CA GLU A 27 14.87 8.38 4.38
C GLU A 27 13.97 8.64 5.59
N LYS A 28 12.65 8.62 5.40
CA LYS A 28 11.67 8.82 6.48
C LYS A 28 11.66 7.64 7.46
N ASP A 29 11.59 6.42 6.94
CA ASP A 29 11.65 5.18 7.72
C ASP A 29 12.00 3.99 6.80
N PRO A 30 13.17 3.35 6.97
CA PRO A 30 13.55 2.18 6.19
C PRO A 30 12.52 1.04 6.24
N LEU A 31 11.83 0.85 7.36
CA LEU A 31 10.82 -0.20 7.53
C LEU A 31 9.55 0.09 6.70
N LEU A 32 9.20 1.36 6.49
CA LEU A 32 8.11 1.74 5.60
C LEU A 32 8.45 1.46 4.13
N SER A 33 9.69 1.74 3.73
CA SER A 33 10.16 1.43 2.38
C SER A 33 10.14 -0.07 2.12
N GLU A 34 10.62 -0.88 3.08
CA GLU A 34 10.59 -2.33 3.00
C GLU A 34 9.15 -2.86 2.91
N LYS A 35 8.26 -2.39 3.79
CA LYS A 35 6.82 -2.69 3.74
C LYS A 35 6.25 -2.41 2.34
N SER A 36 6.51 -1.23 1.80
CA SER A 36 5.93 -0.81 0.52
C SER A 36 6.38 -1.72 -0.63
N MET A 37 7.65 -2.13 -0.62
CA MET A 37 8.19 -3.07 -1.61
C MET A 37 7.63 -4.48 -1.46
N ASN A 38 7.52 -4.98 -0.22
CA ASN A 38 6.94 -6.29 0.05
C ASN A 38 5.48 -6.37 -0.42
N ILE A 39 4.66 -5.36 -0.10
CA ILE A 39 3.27 -5.26 -0.57
C ILE A 39 3.24 -5.25 -2.10
N PHE A 40 4.10 -4.48 -2.77
CA PHE A 40 4.17 -4.43 -4.23
C PHE A 40 4.46 -5.81 -4.85
N ILE A 41 5.45 -6.54 -4.32
CA ILE A 41 5.82 -7.87 -4.80
C ILE A 41 4.67 -8.86 -4.58
N PHE A 42 4.11 -8.92 -3.36
CA PHE A 42 3.00 -9.82 -3.04
C PHE A 42 1.77 -9.51 -3.87
N TYR A 43 1.46 -8.23 -4.08
CA TYR A 43 0.31 -7.79 -4.87
C TYR A 43 0.42 -8.19 -6.34
N LEU A 44 1.60 -8.01 -6.96
CA LEU A 44 1.81 -8.44 -8.34
C LEU A 44 1.84 -9.97 -8.49
N ALA A 45 2.43 -10.68 -7.53
CA ALA A 45 2.38 -12.14 -7.49
C ALA A 45 0.91 -12.64 -7.39
N PHE A 46 0.11 -12.00 -6.54
CA PHE A 46 -1.30 -12.32 -6.40
C PHE A 46 -2.11 -11.97 -7.65
N ALA A 47 -1.84 -10.82 -8.28
CA ALA A 47 -2.43 -10.42 -9.55
C ALA A 47 -2.16 -11.45 -10.65
N LYS A 48 -0.91 -11.94 -10.73
CA LYS A 48 -0.51 -12.99 -11.67
C LYS A 48 -1.28 -14.28 -11.41
N TYR A 49 -1.38 -14.72 -10.15
CA TYR A 49 -2.13 -15.92 -9.78
C TYR A 49 -3.61 -15.85 -10.18
N LEU A 50 -4.23 -14.68 -9.99
CA LEU A 50 -5.64 -14.45 -10.37
C LEU A 50 -5.85 -14.20 -11.87
N GLY A 51 -4.79 -14.24 -12.69
CA GLY A 51 -4.90 -14.01 -14.14
C GLY A 51 -5.21 -12.57 -14.53
N VAL A 52 -4.84 -11.58 -13.70
CA VAL A 52 -5.02 -10.16 -14.01
C VAL A 52 -4.24 -9.80 -15.29
N LYS A 53 -4.93 -9.15 -16.23
CA LYS A 53 -4.34 -8.76 -17.52
C LYS A 53 -3.20 -7.76 -17.32
N LYS A 54 -2.12 -7.95 -18.09
CA LYS A 54 -0.96 -7.04 -18.10
C LYS A 54 -1.34 -5.58 -18.36
N THR A 55 -2.39 -5.34 -19.13
CA THR A 55 -2.86 -4.00 -19.52
C THR A 55 -3.30 -3.12 -18.35
N VAL A 56 -3.62 -3.70 -17.18
CA VAL A 56 -4.00 -2.94 -15.98
C VAL A 56 -2.95 -2.97 -14.87
N LEU A 57 -1.85 -3.71 -15.07
CA LEU A 57 -0.82 -3.91 -14.04
C LEU A 57 -0.13 -2.60 -13.67
N PHE A 58 0.02 -1.70 -14.64
CA PHE A 58 0.64 -0.40 -14.42
C PHE A 58 -0.20 0.45 -13.45
N GLU A 59 -1.51 0.55 -13.66
CA GLU A 59 -2.42 1.36 -12.84
C GLU A 59 -2.53 0.82 -11.42
N ILE A 60 -2.64 -0.51 -11.26
CA ILE A 60 -2.76 -1.13 -9.94
C ILE A 60 -1.42 -1.18 -9.21
N GLY A 61 -0.31 -1.39 -9.92
CA GLY A 61 1.04 -1.32 -9.34
C GLY A 61 1.37 0.09 -8.86
N THR A 62 0.98 1.11 -9.64
CA THR A 62 1.09 2.52 -9.23
C THR A 62 0.28 2.79 -7.96
N ALA A 63 -0.93 2.22 -7.85
CA ALA A 63 -1.74 2.35 -6.64
C ALA A 63 -1.03 1.77 -5.42
N VAL A 64 -0.38 0.62 -5.56
CA VAL A 64 0.33 -0.05 -4.47
C VAL A 64 1.55 0.76 -4.02
N ILE A 65 2.34 1.32 -4.93
CA ILE A 65 3.49 2.14 -4.50
C ILE A 65 3.00 3.41 -3.77
N LEU A 66 1.94 4.04 -4.27
CA LEU A 66 1.49 5.35 -3.77
C LEU A 66 0.43 5.28 -2.66
N HIS A 67 0.00 4.09 -2.22
CA HIS A 67 -1.13 3.92 -1.29
C HIS A 67 -0.96 4.70 0.02
N ASP A 68 0.28 4.78 0.51
CA ASP A 68 0.67 5.42 1.76
C ASP A 68 1.47 6.72 1.56
N ILE A 69 1.30 7.41 0.42
CA ILE A 69 2.09 8.62 0.10
C ILE A 69 2.05 9.70 1.19
N VAL A 70 0.91 9.81 1.89
CA VAL A 70 0.70 10.79 2.97
C VAL A 70 1.52 10.47 4.22
N ILE A 71 1.94 9.21 4.41
CA ILE A 71 2.75 8.79 5.55
C ILE A 71 4.12 9.49 5.56
N LEU A 72 4.62 9.93 4.40
CA LEU A 72 5.83 10.77 4.32
C LEU A 72 5.72 12.08 5.11
N SER A 73 4.51 12.61 5.24
CA SER A 73 4.21 13.84 5.99
C SER A 73 3.72 13.56 7.42
N ALA A 74 3.77 12.31 7.88
CA ALA A 74 3.37 11.97 9.23
C ALA A 74 4.34 12.56 10.27
N PRO A 75 3.83 13.01 11.44
CA PRO A 75 4.66 13.38 12.58
C PRO A 75 5.57 12.22 13.03
N GLU A 76 6.72 12.52 13.62
CA GLU A 76 7.69 11.49 14.05
C GLU A 76 7.14 10.60 15.17
N GLU A 77 6.25 11.16 15.98
CA GLU A 77 5.56 10.50 17.08
C GLU A 77 4.79 9.26 16.62
N LEU A 78 4.31 9.26 15.37
CA LEU A 78 3.60 8.11 14.77
C LEU A 78 4.50 6.86 14.61
N PHE A 79 5.82 7.05 14.62
CA PHE A 79 6.82 5.99 14.45
C PHE A 79 7.47 5.57 15.78
N GLN A 80 7.11 6.22 16.88
CA GLN A 80 7.65 5.93 18.20
C GLN A 80 6.85 4.85 18.92
N PRO A 81 7.44 4.08 19.86
CA PRO A 81 6.80 3.02 20.66
C PRO A 81 5.75 3.53 21.68
N ALA A 82 4.95 4.55 21.35
CA ALA A 82 3.85 5.08 22.17
C ALA A 82 2.47 4.56 21.72
N SER A 83 1.46 4.65 22.58
CA SER A 83 0.08 4.35 22.17
C SER A 83 -0.44 5.40 21.19
N ILE A 84 -1.09 4.96 20.10
CA ILE A 84 -1.68 5.85 19.10
C ILE A 84 -2.79 6.71 19.74
N ASN A 85 -2.57 8.02 19.79
CA ASN A 85 -3.52 8.98 20.32
C ASN A 85 -4.66 9.26 19.32
N LYS A 86 -5.64 10.08 19.74
CA LYS A 86 -6.84 10.35 18.93
C LYS A 86 -6.53 11.06 17.61
N ASP A 87 -5.57 11.99 17.62
CA ASP A 87 -5.21 12.78 16.44
C ASP A 87 -4.38 11.97 15.45
N GLU A 88 -3.46 11.14 15.95
CA GLU A 88 -2.71 10.16 15.16
C GLU A 88 -3.66 9.15 14.51
N ARG A 89 -4.65 8.64 15.26
CA ARG A 89 -5.67 7.75 14.72
C ARG A 89 -6.47 8.42 13.61
N LYS A 90 -6.85 9.69 13.79
CA LYS A 90 -7.57 10.47 12.78
C LYS A 90 -6.71 10.70 11.53
N PHE A 91 -5.41 10.97 11.70
CA PHE A 91 -4.46 11.07 10.60
C PHE A 91 -4.38 9.75 9.82
N ILE A 92 -4.17 8.62 10.51
CA ILE A 92 -4.14 7.28 9.89
C ILE A 92 -5.46 6.96 9.20
N GLN A 93 -6.61 7.33 9.75
CA GLN A 93 -7.89 7.05 9.08
C GLN A 93 -8.12 7.93 7.84
N ASN A 94 -7.55 9.14 7.82
CA ASN A 94 -7.78 10.10 6.75
C ASN A 94 -6.69 10.09 5.65
N HIS A 95 -5.57 9.39 5.84
CA HIS A 95 -4.44 9.43 4.91
C HIS A 95 -4.83 9.03 3.47
N THR A 96 -5.76 8.08 3.29
CA THR A 96 -6.21 7.67 1.95
C THR A 96 -6.96 8.80 1.22
N ASN A 97 -7.83 9.53 1.92
CA ASN A 97 -8.55 10.67 1.37
C ASN A 97 -7.59 11.80 0.99
N VAL A 98 -6.64 12.11 1.89
CA VAL A 98 -5.61 13.13 1.64
C VAL A 98 -4.72 12.73 0.47
N GLY A 99 -4.31 11.46 0.41
CA GLY A 99 -3.47 10.91 -0.66
C GLY A 99 -4.15 11.02 -2.02
N VAL A 100 -5.41 10.59 -2.11
CA VAL A 100 -6.22 10.78 -3.33
C VAL A 100 -6.35 12.24 -3.71
N LYS A 101 -6.56 13.15 -2.74
CA LYS A 101 -6.67 14.59 -3.02
C LYS A 101 -5.36 15.17 -3.56
N ILE A 102 -4.21 14.72 -3.07
CA ILE A 102 -2.89 15.13 -3.57
C ILE A 102 -2.69 14.60 -4.99
N LEU A 103 -2.85 13.29 -5.18
CA LEU A 103 -2.58 12.62 -6.46
C LEU A 103 -3.55 13.08 -7.56
N ALA A 104 -4.82 13.34 -7.25
CA ALA A 104 -5.80 13.80 -8.24
C ALA A 104 -5.44 15.16 -8.87
N LYS A 105 -4.65 16.00 -8.20
CA LYS A 105 -4.20 17.30 -8.74
C LYS A 105 -3.24 17.15 -9.92
N GLU A 106 -2.48 16.06 -9.96
CA GLU A 106 -1.52 15.79 -11.02
C GLU A 106 -2.19 15.42 -12.34
N LYS A 107 -3.47 15.00 -12.32
CA LYS A 107 -4.28 14.63 -13.51
C LYS A 107 -3.67 13.54 -14.42
N VAL A 108 -2.61 12.86 -13.97
CA VAL A 108 -1.95 11.75 -14.70
C VAL A 108 -2.39 10.37 -14.22
N PHE A 109 -3.01 10.26 -13.04
CA PHE A 109 -3.39 8.98 -12.45
C PHE A 109 -4.79 8.56 -12.88
N SER A 110 -4.94 7.28 -13.23
CA SER A 110 -6.22 6.71 -13.61
C SER A 110 -7.23 6.70 -12.45
N ASN A 111 -8.51 6.67 -12.77
CA ASN A 111 -9.58 6.49 -11.78
C ASN A 111 -9.42 5.15 -11.02
N LEU A 112 -8.91 4.11 -11.69
CA LEU A 112 -8.63 2.82 -11.06
C LEU A 112 -7.56 2.96 -9.97
N THR A 113 -6.47 3.67 -10.27
CA THR A 113 -5.38 3.95 -9.30
C THR A 113 -5.94 4.69 -8.08
N LEU A 114 -6.64 5.80 -8.30
CA LEU A 114 -7.18 6.63 -7.21
C LEU A 114 -8.22 5.88 -6.37
N LYS A 115 -9.14 5.11 -6.98
CA LYS A 115 -10.11 4.29 -6.25
C LYS A 115 -9.44 3.20 -5.42
N THR A 116 -8.38 2.58 -5.95
CA THR A 116 -7.62 1.56 -5.24
C THR A 116 -6.98 2.13 -3.98
N ILE A 117 -6.30 3.28 -4.09
CA ILE A 117 -5.70 4.00 -2.95
C ILE A 117 -6.77 4.44 -1.94
N LYS A 118 -7.93 4.93 -2.40
CA LYS A 118 -8.96 5.45 -1.50
C LYS A 118 -9.55 4.39 -0.58
N HIS A 119 -9.66 3.15 -1.05
CA HIS A 119 -10.55 2.15 -0.47
C HIS A 119 -9.86 0.90 0.06
N TYR A 120 -8.53 0.81 0.00
CA TYR A 120 -7.81 -0.40 0.38
C TYR A 120 -7.90 -0.76 1.89
N HIS A 121 -8.30 0.17 2.76
CA HIS A 121 -8.56 -0.12 4.18
C HIS A 121 -9.95 -0.71 4.48
N LYS A 122 -10.75 -0.98 3.45
CA LYS A 122 -12.09 -1.54 3.63
C LYS A 122 -12.04 -3.06 3.75
N ASN A 123 -12.46 -3.56 4.91
CA ASN A 123 -12.66 -4.98 5.16
C ASN A 123 -13.92 -5.50 4.44
N ILE A 124 -13.93 -6.79 4.12
CA ILE A 124 -15.07 -7.46 3.47
C ILE A 124 -16.36 -7.29 4.30
N GLY A 125 -16.26 -7.43 5.62
CA GLY A 125 -17.37 -7.21 6.57
C GLY A 125 -17.79 -5.75 6.80
N GLY A 126 -17.19 -4.78 6.10
CA GLY A 126 -17.55 -3.36 6.19
C GLY A 126 -16.93 -2.59 7.37
N SER A 127 -16.16 -3.25 8.24
CA SER A 127 -15.51 -2.68 9.43
C SER A 127 -14.27 -1.80 9.17
N GLY A 128 -14.14 -1.23 7.97
CA GLY A 128 -13.00 -0.41 7.54
C GLY A 128 -13.32 1.07 7.34
N TYR A 129 -12.36 1.81 6.78
CA TYR A 129 -12.47 3.26 6.53
C TYR A 129 -12.07 3.61 5.08
N PRO A 130 -12.42 4.80 4.51
CA PRO A 130 -13.11 5.94 5.13
C PRO A 130 -14.66 5.93 5.10
N ASN A 131 -15.34 4.87 4.63
CA ASN A 131 -16.82 4.79 4.63
C ASN A 131 -17.31 3.33 4.77
N GLY A 132 -18.45 3.12 5.45
CA GLY A 132 -19.08 1.82 5.79
C GLY A 132 -19.83 1.09 4.65
N LEU A 133 -19.29 1.15 3.43
CA LEU A 133 -19.74 0.27 2.34
C LEU A 133 -19.17 -1.13 2.56
N SER A 134 -19.91 -2.17 2.15
CA SER A 134 -19.44 -3.54 2.29
C SER A 134 -18.19 -3.75 1.43
N GLY A 135 -17.19 -4.49 1.92
CA GLY A 135 -15.97 -4.69 1.13
C GLY A 135 -16.20 -5.53 -0.14
N ARG A 136 -17.37 -6.18 -0.26
CA ARG A 136 -17.81 -6.89 -1.49
C ARG A 136 -18.15 -5.96 -2.65
N GLU A 137 -18.51 -4.71 -2.36
CA GLU A 137 -18.78 -3.70 -3.38
C GLU A 137 -17.49 -3.08 -3.95
N ASN A 138 -16.33 -3.37 -3.34
CA ASN A 138 -15.05 -2.90 -3.84
C ASN A 138 -14.58 -3.73 -5.03
N SER A 139 -13.80 -3.10 -5.91
CA SER A 139 -13.13 -3.81 -7.00
C SER A 139 -12.23 -4.93 -6.47
N ILE A 140 -11.99 -5.94 -7.30
CA ILE A 140 -11.03 -7.01 -6.98
C ILE A 140 -9.66 -6.45 -6.60
N TYR A 141 -9.22 -5.37 -7.25
CA TYR A 141 -7.94 -4.70 -7.01
C TYR A 141 -7.84 -4.07 -5.62
N VAL A 142 -8.92 -3.45 -5.14
CA VAL A 142 -8.99 -2.91 -3.76
C VAL A 142 -8.87 -4.05 -2.74
N ARG A 143 -9.62 -5.15 -2.96
CA ARG A 143 -9.60 -6.31 -2.05
C ARG A 143 -8.24 -7.00 -2.04
N MET A 144 -7.60 -7.13 -3.20
CA MET A 144 -6.24 -7.65 -3.29
C MET A 144 -5.27 -6.80 -2.46
N LEU A 145 -5.38 -5.47 -2.54
CA LEU A 145 -4.46 -4.57 -1.84
C LEU A 145 -4.66 -4.70 -0.34
N ASN A 146 -5.93 -4.68 0.11
CA ASN A 146 -6.30 -4.94 1.49
C ASN A 146 -5.67 -6.25 2.01
N ILE A 147 -5.89 -7.38 1.32
CA ILE A 147 -5.36 -8.69 1.71
C ILE A 147 -3.82 -8.65 1.79
N THR A 148 -3.15 -8.08 0.79
CA THR A 148 -1.68 -8.04 0.76
C THR A 148 -1.08 -7.13 1.84
N CYS A 149 -1.72 -5.99 2.13
CA CYS A 149 -1.33 -5.11 3.23
C CYS A 149 -1.49 -5.82 4.59
N MET A 150 -2.58 -6.56 4.77
CA MET A 150 -2.83 -7.30 6.00
C MET A 150 -1.86 -8.47 6.15
N TYR A 151 -1.64 -9.24 5.10
CA TYR A 151 -0.64 -10.31 5.08
C TYR A 151 0.75 -9.77 5.46
N GLU A 152 1.20 -8.72 4.79
CA GLU A 152 2.50 -8.10 5.07
C GLU A 152 2.61 -7.62 6.52
N ALA A 153 1.57 -6.98 7.05
CA ALA A 153 1.56 -6.52 8.43
C ALA A 153 1.53 -7.67 9.45
N LEU A 154 1.00 -8.84 9.10
CA LEU A 154 0.98 -10.03 9.96
C LEU A 154 2.35 -10.75 9.95
N THR A 155 3.02 -10.79 8.80
CA THR A 155 4.27 -11.55 8.63
C THR A 155 5.54 -10.73 8.86
N ARG A 156 5.44 -9.40 9.05
CA ARG A 156 6.58 -8.54 9.36
C ARG A 156 6.65 -8.20 10.85
N GLU A 157 7.87 -8.14 11.37
CA GLU A 157 8.15 -7.64 12.72
C GLU A 157 7.79 -6.16 12.84
N ARG A 158 7.01 -5.82 13.87
CA ARG A 158 6.60 -4.45 14.17
C ARG A 158 6.87 -4.15 15.64
N ILE A 159 7.11 -2.88 15.93
CA ILE A 159 7.47 -2.36 17.27
C ILE A 159 6.59 -2.94 18.40
N TYR A 160 5.29 -3.17 18.16
CA TYR A 160 4.34 -3.70 19.15
C TYR A 160 3.79 -5.09 18.85
N LYS A 161 4.21 -5.73 17.75
CA LYS A 161 3.60 -6.97 17.32
C LYS A 161 4.61 -7.84 16.59
N LYS A 162 4.89 -8.99 17.21
CA LYS A 162 5.72 -10.04 16.60
C LYS A 162 5.11 -10.52 15.30
N ALA A 163 5.97 -10.87 14.35
CA ALA A 163 5.54 -11.55 13.15
C ALA A 163 4.93 -12.90 13.51
N ILE A 164 3.87 -13.28 12.79
CA ILE A 164 3.33 -14.64 12.81
C ILE A 164 3.77 -15.39 11.55
N SER A 165 3.69 -16.71 11.59
CA SER A 165 4.09 -17.53 10.43
C SER A 165 3.19 -17.26 9.21
N PRO A 166 3.69 -17.46 7.98
CA PRO A 166 2.87 -17.35 6.76
C PRO A 166 1.56 -18.17 6.83
N PHE A 167 1.62 -19.36 7.42
CA PHE A 167 0.45 -20.23 7.60
C PHE A 167 -0.59 -19.61 8.53
N GLU A 168 -0.16 -19.12 9.71
CA GLU A 168 -1.05 -18.43 10.65
C GLU A 168 -1.62 -17.13 10.08
N ALA A 169 -0.83 -16.40 9.29
CA ALA A 169 -1.30 -15.20 8.60
C ALA A 169 -2.43 -15.51 7.63
N VAL A 170 -2.30 -16.56 6.80
CA VAL A 170 -3.37 -17.01 5.89
C VAL A 170 -4.60 -17.46 6.67
N ASN A 171 -4.44 -18.24 7.75
CA ASN A 171 -5.56 -18.65 8.58
C ASN A 171 -6.29 -17.45 9.19
N THR A 172 -5.53 -16.46 9.69
CA THR A 172 -6.08 -15.21 10.21
C THR A 172 -6.91 -14.53 9.14
N LEU A 173 -6.37 -14.33 7.94
CA LEU A 173 -7.05 -13.68 6.81
C LEU A 173 -8.36 -14.37 6.38
N CYS A 174 -8.50 -15.67 6.60
CA CYS A 174 -9.72 -16.39 6.27
C CYS A 174 -10.86 -16.17 7.28
N THR A 175 -10.58 -15.54 8.43
CA THR A 175 -11.51 -15.38 9.56
C THR A 175 -12.01 -13.94 9.78
N ILE A 176 -11.54 -12.98 8.99
CA ILE A 176 -11.83 -11.53 9.06
C ILE A 176 -12.57 -11.03 7.83
#